data_AF-A0A521T4V2-F1
#
_entry.id   AF-A0A521T4V2-F1
#
_cell.length_a   1.000
_cell.length_b   1.000
_cell.length_c   1.000
_cell.angle_alpha   90.00
_cell.angle_beta   90.00
_cell.angle_gamma   90.00
#
_symmetry.space_group_name_H-M   'P 1'
#
loop_
_entity.id
_entity.type
_entity.pdbx_description
1 polymer ?
#
loop_
_entity_poly.entity_id
_entity_poly.type
_entity_poly.pdbx_seq_one_letter_code
_entity_poly.pdbx_strand_id
1 'polypeptide(L)'
;METARETKSISEEITFSRDVSDSRKLYDELKQQSERVAKQLKQENLLAGTVKIKLRWPDFTTLTRQSTLSVPTDDAGQIHALARRLLDQNWTKGKAVRLLGVGVSGLQPPSRQLSLWDAPDQKKAAKLDEAVRDLQKRFGTEIIRKGQDPDVP
;
A
#
# COMPACT_ATOMS: atom_id res chain seq x y z
N MET A 1 -10.15 4.57 -33.05
CA MET A 1 -10.55 4.81 -31.65
C MET A 1 -9.63 3.98 -30.78
N GLU A 2 -8.61 4.60 -30.20
CA GLU A 2 -7.69 3.92 -29.29
C GLU A 2 -8.28 4.03 -27.87
N THR A 3 -8.58 2.89 -27.26
CA THR A 3 -9.09 2.83 -25.89
C THR A 3 -7.94 3.14 -24.94
N ALA A 4 -7.76 4.40 -24.58
CA ALA A 4 -6.83 4.79 -23.51
C ALA A 4 -7.26 4.07 -22.22
N ARG A 5 -6.56 2.99 -21.88
CA ARG A 5 -6.83 2.19 -20.70
C ARG A 5 -6.33 2.96 -19.49
N GLU A 6 -7.22 3.64 -18.78
CA GLU A 6 -6.89 4.27 -17.50
C GLU A 6 -6.34 3.20 -16.54
N THR A 7 -5.13 3.42 -16.02
CA THR A 7 -4.51 2.55 -15.02
C THR A 7 -5.34 2.61 -13.73
N LYS A 8 -6.08 1.53 -13.43
CA LYS A 8 -6.91 1.45 -12.22
C LYS A 8 -6.14 0.99 -10.98
N SER A 9 -4.98 0.38 -11.18
CA SER A 9 -4.13 -0.18 -10.13
C SER A 9 -2.73 -0.46 -10.63
N ILE A 10 -1.75 -0.40 -9.73
CA ILE A 10 -0.35 -0.80 -9.97
C ILE A 10 -0.03 -1.93 -8.99
N SER A 11 0.65 -2.99 -9.42
CA SER A 11 1.01 -4.09 -8.53
C SER A 11 2.26 -4.83 -8.99
N GLU A 12 3.03 -5.31 -8.02
CA GLU A 12 4.19 -6.16 -8.19
C GLU A 12 3.92 -7.49 -7.49
N GLU A 13 4.33 -8.60 -8.09
CA GLU A 13 4.25 -9.91 -7.44
C GLU A 13 5.40 -10.83 -7.83
N ILE A 14 5.78 -11.72 -6.91
CA ILE A 14 6.78 -12.76 -7.15
C ILE A 14 6.18 -14.13 -6.89
N THR A 15 6.37 -15.04 -7.84
CA THR A 15 6.19 -16.47 -7.60
C THR A 15 7.55 -17.04 -7.21
N PHE A 16 7.67 -17.56 -5.99
CA PHE A 16 8.94 -18.10 -5.52
C PHE A 16 9.25 -19.42 -6.23
N SER A 17 10.52 -19.68 -6.55
CA SER A 17 10.92 -20.96 -7.16
C SER A 17 10.70 -22.14 -6.20
N ARG A 18 10.93 -21.91 -4.90
CA ARG A 18 10.62 -22.81 -3.79
C ARG A 18 9.76 -22.07 -2.78
N ASP A 19 8.79 -22.74 -2.19
CA ASP A 19 7.90 -22.12 -1.22
C ASP A 19 8.68 -21.57 -0.03
N VAL A 20 8.30 -20.38 0.44
CA VAL A 20 9.01 -19.63 1.47
C VAL A 20 8.19 -19.58 2.74
N SER A 21 8.75 -20.07 3.84
CA SER A 21 8.20 -19.92 5.19
C SER A 21 9.02 -18.97 6.07
N ASP A 22 10.20 -18.55 5.60
CA ASP A 22 11.10 -17.64 6.30
C ASP A 22 10.53 -16.22 6.32
N SER A 23 10.26 -15.71 7.53
CA SER A 23 9.65 -14.40 7.69
C SER A 23 10.54 -13.28 7.17
N ARG A 24 11.87 -13.39 7.36
CA ARG A 24 12.81 -12.34 6.96
C ARG A 24 12.76 -12.14 5.44
N LYS A 25 12.84 -13.24 4.69
CA LYS A 25 12.72 -13.24 3.23
C LYS A 25 11.39 -12.66 2.75
N LEU A 26 10.27 -13.01 3.39
CA LEU A 26 8.97 -12.43 3.02
C LEU A 26 8.92 -10.92 3.28
N TYR A 27 9.49 -10.46 4.38
CA TYR A 27 9.52 -9.03 4.72
C TYR A 27 10.45 -8.23 3.81
N ASP A 28 11.61 -8.78 3.47
CA ASP A 28 12.53 -8.17 2.50
C ASP A 28 11.88 -8.06 1.12
N GLU A 29 11.20 -9.12 0.68
CA GLU A 29 10.50 -9.11 -0.60
C GLU A 29 9.35 -8.10 -0.62
N LEU A 30 8.56 -8.04 0.46
CA LEU A 30 7.48 -7.07 0.61
C LEU A 30 8.00 -5.63 0.57
N LYS A 31 9.17 -5.36 1.14
CA LYS A 31 9.84 -4.05 1.07
C LYS A 31 10.22 -3.71 -0.37
N GLN A 32 10.88 -4.62 -1.07
CA GLN A 32 11.31 -4.39 -2.46
C GLN A 32 10.12 -4.16 -3.40
N GLN A 33 9.03 -4.93 -3.26
CA GLN A 33 7.82 -4.71 -4.06
C GLN A 33 7.17 -3.35 -3.77
N SER A 34 7.14 -2.93 -2.50
CA SER A 34 6.62 -1.62 -2.11
C SER A 34 7.44 -0.48 -2.71
N GLU A 35 8.76 -0.60 -2.75
CA GLU A 35 9.66 0.37 -3.40
C GLU A 35 9.42 0.45 -4.91
N ARG A 36 9.23 -0.69 -5.59
CA ARG A 36 8.94 -0.73 -7.03
C ARG A 36 7.59 -0.10 -7.36
N VAL A 37 6.54 -0.42 -6.59
CA VAL A 37 5.22 0.18 -6.73
C VAL A 37 5.26 1.70 -6.50
N ALA A 38 5.94 2.15 -5.44
CA ALA A 38 6.11 3.57 -5.16
C ALA A 38 6.88 4.30 -6.28
N LYS A 39 7.93 3.67 -6.82
CA LYS A 39 8.67 4.22 -7.96
C LYS A 39 7.76 4.39 -9.18
N GLN A 40 6.90 3.42 -9.46
CA GLN A 40 5.97 3.51 -10.58
C GLN A 40 4.91 4.59 -10.37
N LEU A 41 4.35 4.72 -9.16
CA LEU A 41 3.44 5.83 -8.81
C LEU A 41 4.09 7.19 -9.08
N LYS A 42 5.35 7.37 -8.70
CA LYS A 42 6.11 8.60 -8.96
C LYS A 42 6.34 8.86 -10.44
N GLN A 43 6.66 7.80 -11.20
CA GLN A 43 6.86 7.90 -12.66
C GLN A 43 5.58 8.30 -13.38
N GLU A 44 4.43 7.81 -12.92
CA GLU A 44 3.11 8.13 -13.48
C GLU A 44 2.50 9.41 -12.88
N ASN A 45 3.18 10.06 -11.93
CA ASN A 45 2.68 11.22 -11.16
C ASN A 45 1.30 10.95 -10.55
N LEU A 46 1.17 9.80 -9.85
CA LEU A 46 -0.04 9.33 -9.19
C LEU A 46 0.20 9.12 -7.69
N LEU A 47 -0.85 9.30 -6.91
CA LEU A 47 -0.96 8.89 -5.51
C LEU A 47 -1.95 7.72 -5.41
N ALA A 48 -1.71 6.80 -4.47
CA ALA A 48 -2.60 5.69 -4.21
C ALA A 48 -3.32 5.81 -2.86
N GLY A 49 -4.64 5.61 -2.86
CA GLY A 49 -5.44 5.60 -1.64
C GLY A 49 -5.56 4.23 -0.97
N THR A 50 -5.23 3.14 -1.64
CA THR A 50 -5.41 1.77 -1.10
C THR A 50 -4.19 0.92 -1.37
N VAL A 51 -3.75 0.14 -0.37
CA VAL A 51 -2.68 -0.86 -0.47
C VAL A 51 -3.26 -2.25 -0.29
N LYS A 52 -2.81 -3.22 -1.09
CA LYS A 52 -3.21 -4.62 -1.02
C LYS A 52 -2.00 -5.54 -0.97
N ILE A 53 -2.18 -6.70 -0.35
CA ILE A 53 -1.29 -7.85 -0.46
C ILE A 53 -2.01 -9.02 -1.10
N LYS A 54 -1.26 -9.83 -1.84
CA LYS A 54 -1.70 -11.13 -2.37
C LYS A 54 -0.77 -12.21 -1.85
N LEU A 55 -1.35 -13.26 -1.29
CA LEU A 55 -0.64 -14.45 -0.83
C LEU A 55 -1.21 -15.66 -1.55
N ARG A 56 -0.35 -16.50 -2.11
CA ARG A 56 -0.74 -17.84 -2.60
C ARG A 56 -0.02 -18.89 -1.79
N TRP A 57 -0.75 -19.91 -1.38
CA TRP A 57 -0.21 -21.07 -0.68
C TRP A 57 0.25 -22.16 -1.68
N PRO A 58 1.02 -23.17 -1.25
CA PRO A 58 1.45 -24.27 -2.12
C PRO A 58 0.28 -25.04 -2.77
N ASP A 59 -0.85 -25.08 -2.08
CA ASP A 59 -2.12 -25.67 -2.56
C ASP A 59 -2.88 -24.76 -3.55
N PHE A 60 -2.23 -23.72 -4.09
CA PHE A 60 -2.79 -22.73 -5.03
C PHE A 60 -3.94 -21.85 -4.51
N THR A 61 -4.43 -22.12 -3.30
CA THR A 61 -5.36 -21.25 -2.58
C THR A 61 -4.76 -19.86 -2.39
N THR A 62 -5.56 -18.83 -2.73
CA THR A 62 -5.11 -17.43 -2.77
C THR A 62 -5.87 -16.60 -1.75
N LEU A 63 -5.16 -15.71 -1.07
CA LEU A 63 -5.67 -14.75 -0.11
C LEU A 63 -5.29 -13.34 -0.57
N THR A 64 -6.28 -12.46 -0.71
CA THR A 64 -6.07 -11.04 -0.97
C THR A 64 -6.60 -10.22 0.20
N ARG A 65 -5.83 -9.25 0.67
CA ARG A 65 -6.22 -8.34 1.74
C ARG A 65 -5.79 -6.94 1.40
N GLN A 66 -6.59 -5.96 1.77
CA GLN A 66 -6.32 -4.56 1.46
C GLN A 66 -6.72 -3.64 2.61
N SER A 67 -6.13 -2.45 2.60
CA SER A 67 -6.47 -1.38 3.52
C SER A 67 -6.34 -0.03 2.82
N THR A 68 -7.28 0.87 3.14
CA THR A 68 -7.38 2.20 2.54
C THR A 68 -6.78 3.23 3.50
N LEU A 69 -5.94 4.09 2.95
CA LEU A 69 -5.31 5.21 3.62
C LEU A 69 -6.28 6.39 3.69
N SER A 70 -6.22 7.18 4.77
CA SER A 70 -6.98 8.43 4.88
C SER A 70 -6.43 9.51 3.93
N VAL A 71 -5.13 9.46 3.63
CA VAL A 71 -4.44 10.37 2.71
C VAL A 71 -3.73 9.52 1.65
N PRO A 72 -4.00 9.73 0.34
CA PRO A 72 -3.31 9.03 -0.73
C PRO A 72 -1.79 9.25 -0.69
N THR A 73 -1.01 8.23 -1.05
CA THR A 73 0.45 8.29 -0.98
C THR A 73 1.13 7.61 -2.17
N ASP A 74 2.33 8.09 -2.48
CA ASP A 74 3.33 7.47 -3.34
C ASP A 74 4.60 7.07 -2.54
N ASP A 75 4.53 7.15 -1.21
CA ASP A 75 5.67 6.85 -0.34
C ASP A 75 5.85 5.35 -0.12
N ALA A 76 7.06 4.86 -0.43
CA ALA A 76 7.42 3.46 -0.26
C ALA A 76 7.34 2.99 1.20
N GLY A 77 7.68 3.86 2.16
CA GLY A 77 7.63 3.55 3.58
C GLY A 77 6.20 3.31 4.08
N GLN A 78 5.27 4.17 3.70
CA GLN A 78 3.85 4.03 4.03
C GLN A 78 3.22 2.80 3.38
N ILE A 79 3.52 2.56 2.10
CA ILE A 79 3.05 1.36 1.39
C ILE A 79 3.58 0.11 2.07
N HIS A 80 4.88 0.07 2.37
CA HIS A 80 5.52 -1.06 3.06
C HIS A 80 4.93 -1.30 4.44
N ALA A 81 4.78 -0.26 5.26
CA ALA A 81 4.23 -0.38 6.61
C ALA A 81 2.81 -0.99 6.60
N LEU A 82 1.97 -0.54 5.66
CA LEU A 82 0.60 -1.05 5.54
C LEU A 82 0.57 -2.49 4.99
N ALA A 83 1.36 -2.78 3.95
CA ALA A 83 1.49 -4.13 3.41
C ALA A 83 2.03 -5.11 4.47
N ARG A 84 2.97 -4.66 5.32
CA ARG A 84 3.56 -5.44 6.40
C ARG A 84 2.53 -5.77 7.47
N ARG A 85 1.75 -4.77 7.88
CA ARG A 85 0.63 -4.96 8.82
C ARG A 85 -0.39 -5.96 8.27
N LEU A 86 -0.74 -5.86 6.99
CA LEU A 86 -1.65 -6.81 6.34
C LEU A 86 -1.07 -8.23 6.35
N LEU A 87 0.24 -8.38 6.11
CA LEU A 87 0.90 -9.67 6.14
C LEU A 87 0.87 -10.26 7.55
N ASP A 88 1.30 -9.50 8.56
CA ASP A 88 1.36 -9.97 9.95
C ASP A 88 -0.02 -10.37 10.51
N GLN A 89 -1.10 -9.76 10.02
CA GLN A 89 -2.48 -10.10 10.43
C GLN A 89 -3.05 -11.34 9.75
N ASN A 90 -2.53 -11.72 8.58
CA ASN A 90 -3.15 -12.73 7.73
C ASN A 90 -2.24 -13.91 7.38
N TRP A 91 -0.97 -13.86 7.78
CA TRP A 91 -0.01 -14.94 7.61
C TRP A 91 0.48 -15.46 8.96
N THR A 92 0.35 -16.77 9.15
CA THR A 92 0.94 -17.47 10.29
C THR A 92 2.43 -17.68 10.03
N LYS A 93 3.29 -17.19 10.94
CA LYS A 93 4.74 -17.39 10.84
C LYS A 93 5.07 -18.87 10.64
N GLY A 94 5.95 -19.15 9.68
CA GLY A 94 6.35 -20.53 9.33
C GLY A 94 5.43 -21.21 8.32
N LYS A 95 4.25 -20.66 8.00
CA LYS A 95 3.42 -21.20 6.92
C LYS A 95 4.07 -20.91 5.56
N ALA A 96 4.21 -21.94 4.72
CA ALA A 96 4.83 -21.80 3.41
C ALA A 96 4.00 -20.93 2.46
N VAL A 97 4.68 -20.07 1.70
CA VAL A 97 4.10 -19.12 0.73
C VAL A 97 4.70 -19.38 -0.64
N ARG A 98 3.84 -19.57 -1.64
CA ARG A 98 4.20 -19.79 -3.05
C ARG A 98 4.33 -18.48 -3.82
N LEU A 99 3.48 -17.50 -3.51
CA LEU A 99 3.47 -16.18 -4.14
C LEU A 99 3.22 -15.09 -3.10
N LEU A 100 3.96 -13.98 -3.23
CA LEU A 100 3.73 -12.75 -2.50
C LEU A 100 3.61 -11.58 -3.49
N GLY A 101 2.55 -10.80 -3.36
CA GLY A 101 2.30 -9.60 -4.15
C GLY A 101 1.94 -8.40 -3.30
N VAL A 102 2.36 -7.21 -3.73
CA VAL A 102 1.95 -5.91 -3.20
C VAL A 102 1.32 -5.11 -4.34
N GLY A 103 0.17 -4.50 -4.09
CA GLY A 103 -0.47 -3.64 -5.06
C GLY A 103 -1.10 -2.41 -4.44
N VAL A 104 -1.42 -1.46 -5.30
CA VAL A 104 -2.07 -0.21 -4.96
C VAL A 104 -3.23 0.08 -5.89
N SER A 105 -4.24 0.79 -5.40
CA SER A 105 -5.42 1.21 -6.15
C SER A 105 -6.01 2.49 -5.56
N GLY A 106 -7.08 3.01 -6.18
CA GLY A 106 -7.57 4.35 -5.87
C GLY A 106 -6.55 5.40 -6.31
N LEU A 107 -6.05 5.23 -7.53
CA LEU A 107 -5.02 6.09 -8.11
C LEU A 107 -5.64 7.44 -8.47
N GLN A 108 -4.96 8.51 -8.09
CA GLN A 108 -5.37 9.87 -8.41
C GLN A 108 -4.15 10.75 -8.63
N PRO A 109 -4.22 11.77 -9.50
CA PRO A 109 -3.15 12.75 -9.59
C PRO A 109 -2.98 13.44 -8.24
N PRO A 110 -1.76 13.85 -7.87
CA PRO A 110 -1.55 14.67 -6.68
C PRO A 110 -2.42 15.92 -6.80
N SER A 111 -3.23 16.17 -5.77
CA SER A 111 -3.99 17.41 -5.69
C SER A 111 -2.99 18.56 -5.63
N ARG A 112 -2.94 19.36 -6.69
CA ARG A 112 -2.26 20.64 -6.68
C ARG A 112 -3.05 21.49 -5.70
N GLN A 113 -2.61 21.57 -4.44
CA GLN A 113 -3.07 22.63 -3.56
C GLN A 113 -2.84 23.92 -4.35
N LEU A 114 -3.93 24.55 -4.80
CA LEU A 114 -3.90 25.88 -5.36
C LEU A 114 -3.12 26.72 -4.35
N SER A 115 -1.97 27.17 -4.83
CA SER A 115 -0.96 27.91 -4.12
C SER A 115 -1.47 28.65 -2.89
N LEU A 116 -0.85 28.34 -1.75
CA LEU A 116 -0.84 29.12 -0.51
C LEU A 116 -0.17 30.50 -0.71
N TRP A 117 -0.43 31.18 -1.82
CA TRP A 117 0.01 32.54 -2.10
C TRP A 117 -1.08 33.58 -1.85
N ASP A 118 -2.24 33.18 -1.32
CA ASP A 118 -3.17 34.11 -0.70
C ASP A 118 -3.16 33.91 0.84
N ALA A 119 -2.36 34.77 1.48
CA ALA A 119 -2.23 35.08 2.91
C ALA A 119 -1.33 34.20 3.82
N PRO A 120 -0.53 34.84 4.72
CA PRO A 120 0.52 34.19 5.49
C PRO A 120 -0.02 33.61 6.80
N ASP A 121 0.06 32.29 6.95
CA ASP A 121 -0.12 31.67 8.26
C ASP A 121 0.86 30.48 8.41
N GLN A 122 2.15 30.82 8.51
CA GLN A 122 3.26 29.86 8.71
C GLN A 122 3.06 28.95 9.94
N LYS A 123 2.18 29.33 10.87
CA LYS A 123 1.84 28.53 12.06
C LYS A 123 0.90 27.36 11.76
N LYS A 124 0.08 27.40 10.70
CA LYS A 124 -0.83 26.30 10.32
C LYS A 124 -0.12 25.20 9.54
N ALA A 125 0.79 25.57 8.64
CA ALA A 125 1.59 24.60 7.87
C ALA A 125 2.50 23.76 8.78
N ALA A 126 3.18 24.41 9.75
CA ALA A 126 4.03 23.70 10.71
C ALA A 126 3.23 22.77 11.65
N LYS A 127 2.03 23.19 12.09
CA LYS A 127 1.12 22.34 12.88
C LYS A 127 0.58 21.15 12.09
N LEU A 128 0.34 21.31 10.79
CA LEU A 128 -0.14 20.21 9.94
C LEU A 128 0.97 19.18 9.70
N ASP A 129 2.19 19.64 9.44
CA ASP A 129 3.34 18.76 9.24
C ASP A 129 3.72 18.03 10.54
N GLU A 130 3.63 18.70 11.69
CA GLU A 130 3.78 18.10 13.01
C GLU A 130 2.65 17.12 13.34
N ALA A 131 1.39 17.43 12.98
CA ALA A 131 0.26 16.51 13.16
C ALA A 131 0.37 15.28 12.24
N VAL A 132 0.89 15.43 11.02
CA VAL A 132 1.17 14.32 10.10
C VAL A 132 2.32 13.46 10.64
N ARG A 133 3.38 14.07 11.19
CA ARG A 133 4.47 13.34 11.86
C ARG A 133 4.03 12.68 13.17
N ASP A 134 3.12 13.31 13.92
CA ASP A 134 2.53 12.73 15.15
C ASP A 134 1.61 11.56 14.81
N LEU A 135 0.90 11.65 13.68
CA LEU A 135 0.11 10.54 13.14
C LEU A 135 1.01 9.39 12.67
N GLN A 136 2.16 9.67 12.04
CA GLN A 136 3.20 8.68 11.71
C GLN A 136 3.77 8.00 12.97
N LYS A 137 3.84 8.70 14.12
CA LYS A 137 4.19 8.10 15.42
C LYS A 137 3.04 7.29 16.05
N ARG A 138 1.78 7.71 15.84
CA ARG A 138 0.58 7.09 16.45
C ARG A 138 0.01 5.90 15.69
N PHE A 139 0.30 5.75 14.39
CA PHE A 139 -0.10 4.54 13.64
C PHE A 139 0.61 3.25 14.10
N GLY A 140 1.38 3.31 15.19
CA GLY A 140 1.77 2.17 16.01
C GLY A 140 0.61 1.44 16.71
N THR A 141 -0.61 1.99 16.79
CA THR A 141 -1.73 1.23 17.38
C THR A 141 -3.08 1.66 16.78
N GLU A 142 -3.82 0.70 16.21
CA GLU A 142 -5.24 0.77 15.81
C GLU A 142 -5.61 1.89 14.80
N ILE A 143 -6.08 1.57 13.60
CA ILE A 143 -7.52 1.43 13.30
C ILE A 143 -7.59 0.72 11.94
N ILE A 144 -8.34 -0.38 11.83
CA ILE A 144 -8.76 -0.94 10.54
C ILE A 144 -10.28 -0.99 10.57
N ARG A 145 -10.91 -0.13 9.75
CA ARG A 145 -12.31 -0.34 9.37
C ARG A 145 -12.35 -1.44 8.31
N LYS A 146 -13.00 -2.54 8.68
CA LYS A 146 -13.25 -3.72 7.86
C LYS A 146 -14.15 -3.31 6.68
N GLY A 147 -13.58 -3.13 5.49
CA GLY A 147 -14.36 -2.99 4.26
C GLY A 147 -14.96 -4.35 3.91
N GLN A 148 -16.28 -4.45 3.90
CA GLN A 148 -17.01 -5.61 3.41
C GLN A 148 -16.87 -5.67 1.87
N ASP A 149 -16.41 -6.80 1.34
CA ASP A 149 -16.56 -7.16 -0.07
C ASP A 149 -18.05 -7.45 -0.35
N PRO A 150 -18.69 -6.82 -1.35
CA PRO A 150 -19.97 -7.24 -1.86
C PRO A 150 -19.76 -8.02 -3.17
N ASP A 151 -19.79 -9.34 -3.09
CA ASP A 151 -20.24 -10.30 -4.12
C ASP A 151 -20.02 -11.69 -3.47
N VAL A 152 -20.99 -12.60 -3.32
CA VAL A 152 -21.69 -13.48 -4.29
C VAL A 152 -22.83 -14.14 -3.45
N PRO A 153 -23.96 -14.69 -3.97
CA PRO A 153 -24.27 -15.11 -5.34
C PRO A 153 -25.44 -14.41 -6.05
#